data_AF-A0A5B7V4Z9-F1
#
_entry.id   AF-A0A5B7V4Z9-F1
#
_cell.length_a   1.000
_cell.length_b   1.000
_cell.length_c   1.000
_cell.angle_alpha   90.00
_cell.angle_beta   90.00
_cell.angle_gamma   90.00
#
_symmetry.space_group_name_H-M   'P 1'
#
loop_
_entity.id
_entity.type
_entity.pdbx_description
1 polymer ?
#
loop_
_entity_poly.entity_id
_entity_poly.type
_entity_poly.pdbx_seq_one_letter_code
_entity_poly.pdbx_strand_id
1 'polypeptide(L)' 'MSSYRLDVPELRRRLDARRRERGLTWRELADQVGISASTFSRLADDKRPDADALVTLLVWLDLDDGLAYLITPKEPR' A
#
# COMPACT_ATOMS: atom_id res chain seq x y z
N MET A 1 2.44 9.02 21.76
CA MET A 1 1.43 8.06 21.22
C MET A 1 0.80 8.68 19.99
N SER A 2 0.60 7.92 18.92
CA SER A 2 -0.07 8.41 17.71
C SER A 2 -1.57 8.62 17.98
N SER A 3 -2.13 9.77 17.61
CA SER A 3 -3.56 10.07 17.79
C SER A 3 -4.48 9.25 16.88
N TYR A 4 -3.91 8.55 15.89
CA TYR A 4 -4.62 7.78 14.88
C TYR A 4 -4.13 6.34 14.84
N ARG A 5 -5.04 5.42 14.49
CA ARG A 5 -4.78 3.99 14.30
C ARG A 5 -5.05 3.61 12.85
N LEU A 6 -4.12 2.87 12.25
CA LEU A 6 -4.34 2.24 10.94
C LEU A 6 -5.33 1.09 11.08
N ASP A 7 -6.38 1.13 10.27
CA ASP A 7 -7.28 0.02 10.00
C ASP A 7 -6.67 -0.85 8.88
N VAL A 8 -5.96 -1.91 9.27
CA VAL A 8 -5.27 -2.82 8.34
C VAL A 8 -6.25 -3.64 7.49
N PRO A 9 -7.36 -4.17 8.05
CA PRO A 9 -8.36 -4.88 7.25
C PRO A 9 -8.98 -4.02 6.16
N GLU A 10 -9.34 -2.76 6.48
CA GLU A 10 -9.90 -1.83 5.49
C GLU A 10 -8.86 -1.44 4.44
N LEU A 11 -7.61 -1.18 4.83
CA LEU A 11 -6.51 -0.95 3.89
C LEU A 11 -6.38 -2.11 2.90
N ARG A 12 -6.33 -3.35 3.40
CA ARG A 12 -6.22 -4.54 2.56
C ARG A 12 -7.42 -4.72 1.65
N ARG A 13 -8.64 -4.43 2.13
CA ARG A 13 -9.87 -4.49 1.33
C ARG A 13 -9.82 -3.52 0.15
N ARG A 14 -9.38 -2.28 0.38
CA ARG A 14 -9.22 -1.28 -0.69
C ARG A 14 -8.14 -1.67 -1.69
N LEU A 15 -7.00 -2.19 -1.21
CA LEU A 15 -5.94 -2.71 -2.07
C LEU A 15 -6.45 -3.83 -2.97
N ASP A 16 -7.20 -4.79 -2.43
CA ASP A 16 -7.72 -5.91 -3.19
C ASP A 16 -8.71 -5.46 -4.27
N ALA A 17 -9.62 -4.54 -3.94
CA ALA A 17 -10.56 -3.98 -4.90
C ALA A 17 -9.83 -3.28 -6.07
N ARG A 18 -8.92 -2.35 -5.75
CA ARG A 18 -8.18 -1.59 -6.76
C ARG A 18 -7.26 -2.48 -7.61
N ARG A 19 -6.65 -3.49 -7.02
CA ARG A 19 -5.82 -4.48 -7.70
C ARG A 19 -6.63 -5.26 -8.74
N ARG A 20 -7.82 -5.72 -8.35
CA ARG A 20 -8.74 -6.47 -9.22
C ARG A 20 -9.27 -5.62 -10.36
N GLU A 21 -9.60 -4.35 -10.11
CA GLU A 21 -9.99 -3.39 -11.17
C GLU A 21 -8.90 -3.24 -12.24
N ARG A 22 -7.63 -3.27 -11.82
CA ARG A 22 -6.46 -3.19 -12.72
C ARG A 22 -6.02 -4.54 -13.29
N GLY A 23 -6.72 -5.63 -12.97
CA GLY A 23 -6.41 -6.98 -13.46
C GLY A 23 -5.11 -7.59 -12.91
N LEU A 24 -4.59 -7.07 -11.79
CA LEU A 24 -3.31 -7.48 -11.22
C LEU A 24 -3.46 -8.63 -10.24
N THR A 25 -2.43 -9.46 -10.07
CA THR A 25 -2.21 -10.36 -8.93
C THR A 25 -1.55 -9.63 -7.76
N TRP A 26 -1.56 -10.21 -6.56
CA TRP A 26 -0.85 -9.61 -5.42
C TRP A 26 0.66 -9.49 -5.66
N ARG A 27 1.22 -10.46 -6.41
CA ARG A 27 2.63 -10.46 -6.78
C ARG A 27 2.94 -9.37 -7.80
N GLU A 28 2.10 -9.18 -8.81
CA GLU A 28 2.27 -8.09 -9.78
C GLU A 28 2.10 -6.72 -9.13
N LEU A 29 1.16 -6.57 -8.19
CA LEU A 29 1.07 -5.36 -7.39
C LEU A 29 2.36 -5.12 -6.61
N ALA A 30 2.88 -6.14 -5.93
CA ALA A 30 4.12 -6.07 -5.17
C ALA A 30 5.30 -5.62 -6.03
N ASP A 31 5.46 -6.23 -7.21
CA ASP A 31 6.49 -5.86 -8.18
C ASP A 31 6.30 -4.41 -8.68
N GLN A 32 5.06 -3.99 -8.97
CA GLN A 32 4.75 -2.64 -9.46
C GLN A 32 5.09 -1.54 -8.44
N VAL A 33 4.83 -1.76 -7.16
CA VAL A 33 5.07 -0.76 -6.10
C VAL A 33 6.42 -0.92 -5.41
N GLY A 34 7.25 -1.86 -5.84
CA GLY A 34 8.57 -2.12 -5.26
C GLY A 34 8.53 -2.61 -3.80
N ILE A 35 7.43 -3.25 -3.38
CA ILE A 35 7.25 -3.79 -2.03
C ILE A 35 7.28 -5.31 -2.12
N SER A 36 7.91 -6.00 -1.17
CA SER A 36 7.96 -7.46 -1.17
C SER A 36 6.57 -8.10 -1.06
N ALA A 37 6.35 -9.22 -1.76
CA ALA A 37 5.09 -9.97 -1.68
C ALA A 37 4.75 -10.42 -0.23
N SER A 38 5.76 -10.65 0.61
CA SER A 38 5.56 -11.03 2.02
C SER A 38 4.93 -9.90 2.85
N THR A 39 5.11 -8.64 2.46
CA THR A 39 4.39 -7.50 3.07
C THR A 39 2.88 -7.65 2.89
N PHE A 40 2.42 -8.08 1.72
CA PHE A 40 0.99 -8.32 1.46
C PHE A 40 0.45 -9.55 2.21
N SER A 41 1.26 -10.60 2.36
CA SER A 41 0.92 -11.73 3.23
C SER A 41 0.77 -11.28 4.69
N ARG A 42 1.66 -10.42 5.18
CA ARG A 42 1.57 -9.86 6.54
C ARG A 42 0.32 -8.99 6.71
N LEU A 43 -0.05 -8.20 5.71
CA LEU A 43 -1.32 -7.46 5.73
C LEU A 43 -2.53 -8.39 5.84
N ALA A 44 -2.47 -9.60 5.26
CA ALA A 44 -3.52 -10.60 5.40
C ALA A 44 -3.62 -11.17 6.82
N ASP A 45 -2.51 -11.22 7.56
CA ASP A 45 -2.43 -11.59 8.97
C ASP A 45 -2.76 -10.42 9.93
N ASP A 46 -3.39 -9.34 9.45
CA ASP A 46 -3.69 -8.12 10.22
C ASP A 46 -2.44 -7.39 10.78
N LYS A 47 -1.26 -7.64 10.19
CA LYS A 47 -0.01 -6.98 10.60
C LYS A 47 0.16 -5.67 9.84
N ARG A 48 0.49 -4.61 10.59
CA ARG A 48 0.74 -3.28 10.02
C ARG A 48 1.97 -3.29 9.08
N PRO A 49 1.91 -2.59 7.95
CA PRO A 49 3.08 -2.28 7.16
C PRO A 49 3.96 -1.26 7.90
N ASP A 50 5.21 -1.13 7.49
CA ASP A 50 6.03 0.02 7.89
C ASP A 50 5.54 1.32 7.25
N ALA A 51 6.12 2.45 7.66
CA ALA A 51 5.70 3.77 7.21
C ALA A 51 5.88 3.97 5.70
N ASP A 52 7.01 3.53 5.13
CA ASP A 52 7.31 3.70 3.71
C ASP A 52 6.34 2.88 2.83
N ALA A 53 6.08 1.64 3.23
CA ALA A 53 5.10 0.79 2.57
C ALA A 53 3.69 1.36 2.69
N LEU A 54 3.30 1.88 3.86
CA LEU A 54 2.00 2.52 4.03
C LEU A 54 1.84 3.72 3.07
N VAL A 55 2.81 4.62 3.05
CA VAL A 55 2.80 5.82 2.19
C VAL A 55 2.69 5.43 0.72
N THR A 56 3.50 4.48 0.27
CA THR A 56 3.48 3.97 -1.11
C THR A 56 2.11 3.39 -1.49
N LEU A 57 1.51 2.60 -0.59
CA LEU A 57 0.21 1.97 -0.82
C LEU A 57 -0.93 3.00 -0.84
N LEU A 58 -0.86 4.06 -0.01
CA LEU A 58 -1.86 5.14 -0.01
C LEU A 58 -1.83 5.95 -1.31
N VAL A 59 -0.64 6.26 -1.83
CA VAL A 59 -0.49 6.91 -3.15
C VAL A 59 -1.00 6.01 -4.27
N TRP A 60 -0.63 4.73 -4.25
CA TRP A 60 -1.09 3.79 -5.28
C TRP A 60 -2.62 3.61 -5.29
N LEU A 61 -3.24 3.69 -4.10
CA LEU A 61 -4.69 3.69 -3.93
C LEU A 61 -5.39 4.97 -4.39
N ASP A 62 -4.64 6.02 -4.77
CA ASP A 62 -5.19 7.31 -5.21
C ASP A 62 -6.05 7.97 -4.10
N LEU A 63 -5.73 7.70 -2.83
CA LEU A 63 -6.57 8.10 -1.69
C LEU A 63 -6.30 9.52 -1.18
N ASP A 64 -5.28 10.19 -1.68
CA ASP A 64 -5.02 11.58 -1.30
C ASP A 64 -4.09 12.27 -2.32
N ASP A 65 -4.65 13.15 -3.15
CA ASP A 65 -3.89 14.04 -4.03
C ASP A 65 -2.88 14.88 -3.21
N GLY A 66 -3.26 15.27 -2.00
CA GLY A 66 -2.44 16.04 -1.05
C GLY A 66 -1.18 15.31 -0.60
N LEU A 67 -1.28 14.00 -0.31
CA LEU A 67 -0.10 13.18 0.01
C LEU A 67 0.82 13.01 -1.19
N ALA A 68 0.29 12.88 -2.39
CA ALA A 68 1.10 12.75 -3.60
C ALA A 68 2.05 13.96 -3.80
N TYR A 69 1.64 15.17 -3.41
CA TYR A 69 2.51 16.36 -3.44
C TYR A 69 3.67 16.31 -2.42
N LEU A 70 3.54 15.52 -1.36
CA LEU A 70 4.55 15.39 -0.30
C LEU A 70 5.50 14.20 -0.54
N ILE A 71 5.25 13.39 -1.56
CA ILE A 71 5.96 12.13 -1.80
C ILE A 71 6.69 12.21 -3.13
N THR A 72 8.01 12.17 -3.08
CA THR A 72 8.84 12.05 -4.27
C THR A 72 9.06 10.57 -4.61
N PRO A 73 8.94 10.16 -5.89
CA PRO A 73 9.33 8.81 -6.30
C PRO A 73 10.76 8.52 -5.85
N LYS A 74 10.97 7.40 -5.18
CA LYS A 74 12.33 6.91 -4.91
C LYS A 74 12.92 6.50 -6.26
N GLU A 75 14.10 7.04 -6.60
CA GLU A 75 14.77 6.66 -7.85
C GLU A 75 14.89 5.13 -7.93
N PRO A 76 14.55 4.53 -9.09
CA PRO A 76 14.71 3.09 -9.26
C PRO A 76 16.20 2.75 -9.08
N ARG A 77 16.48 1.78 -8.19
CA ARG A 77 17.82 1.22 -8.00
C ARG A 77 18.15 0.22 -9.11
#